data_AF-A0AAT9QKD1-F1
#
_entry.id   AF-A0AAT9QKD1-F1
#
_cell.length_a   1.000
_cell.length_b   1.000
_cell.length_c   1.000
_cell.angle_alpha   90.00
_cell.angle_beta   90.00
_cell.angle_gamma   90.00
#
_symmetry.space_group_name_H-M   'P 1'
#
loop_
_entity.id
_entity.type
_entity.pdbx_description
1 polymer ?
#
loop_
_entity_poly.entity_id
_entity_poly.type
_entity_poly.pdbx_seq_one_letter_code
_entity_poly.pdbx_strand_id
1 'polypeptide(L)'
;MIQEQQGAADVAGQARRAPMQPVVSDRLDGLFGGLSARKRVALCQLPVTLTVGLVVVAAAVFSPATLASNLFMGSLLFHLAIAATCVAVPWGRLPGSAFAVIPLLDCLAIGFTREAGGPAFSVLSVTLLFPVTWLSAQVRPYMPVLAIAGTVLSTVAPSVLQGSVPAGGSMIRVLILPLVMAVIAVSAHVVATTIRRHRARIVQNEQDLARTLDESIRRQGLLDAVLKAVGVGVWVVDARGRTVLANKAMRTEPALAGVVDHAGVQGLLMADRCTPVPAGLLPAARAAAGDAFTDELYWAGPLTGSTPTP
;
A
#
# COMPACT_ATOMS: atom_id res chain seq x y z
N MET A 1 -22.29 2.35 -34.66
CA MET A 1 -21.64 3.43 -33.89
C MET A 1 -21.83 3.33 -32.37
N ILE A 2 -22.95 2.82 -31.84
CA ILE A 2 -23.16 2.68 -30.37
C ILE A 2 -22.39 1.49 -29.77
N GLN A 3 -22.18 0.42 -30.54
CA GLN A 3 -21.55 -0.82 -30.06
C GLN A 3 -20.01 -0.70 -29.89
N GLU A 4 -19.35 0.19 -30.64
CA GLU A 4 -17.92 0.49 -30.46
C GLU A 4 -17.63 1.32 -29.21
N GLN A 5 -18.53 2.22 -28.81
CA GLN A 5 -18.37 3.01 -27.59
C GLN A 5 -18.53 2.16 -26.31
N GLN A 6 -19.38 1.13 -26.34
CA GLN A 6 -19.52 0.20 -25.21
C GLN A 6 -18.29 -0.69 -25.03
N GLY A 7 -17.68 -1.17 -26.12
CA GLY A 7 -16.42 -1.93 -26.05
C GLY A 7 -15.24 -1.10 -25.50
N ALA A 8 -15.14 0.17 -25.90
CA ALA A 8 -14.07 1.06 -25.41
C ALA A 8 -14.22 1.45 -23.92
N ALA A 9 -15.46 1.62 -23.44
CA ALA A 9 -15.74 1.91 -22.04
C ALA A 9 -15.46 0.72 -21.12
N ASP A 10 -15.75 -0.51 -21.57
CA ASP A 10 -15.52 -1.73 -20.80
C ASP A 10 -14.02 -2.05 -20.67
N VAL A 11 -13.24 -1.85 -21.75
CA VAL A 11 -11.78 -2.01 -21.75
C VAL A 11 -11.10 -0.96 -20.84
N ALA A 12 -11.58 0.28 -20.82
CA ALA A 12 -11.08 1.32 -19.91
C ALA A 12 -11.41 1.01 -18.43
N GLY A 13 -12.57 0.38 -18.16
CA GLY A 13 -12.95 -0.11 -16.84
C GLY A 13 -12.11 -1.31 -16.37
N GLN A 14 -11.74 -2.21 -17.28
CA GLN A 14 -10.90 -3.38 -17.00
C GLN A 14 -9.43 -3.03 -16.78
N ALA A 15 -8.88 -2.06 -17.52
CA ALA A 15 -7.51 -1.56 -17.28
C ALA A 15 -7.35 -0.92 -15.88
N ARG A 16 -8.42 -0.33 -15.33
CA ARG A 16 -8.46 0.20 -13.95
C ARG A 16 -8.56 -0.88 -12.86
N ARG A 17 -8.91 -2.12 -13.22
CA ARG A 17 -9.11 -3.25 -12.30
C ARG A 17 -7.98 -4.29 -12.34
N ALA A 18 -6.89 -4.03 -13.06
CA ALA A 18 -5.72 -4.88 -12.96
C ALA A 18 -5.19 -4.82 -11.51
N PRO A 19 -5.10 -5.95 -10.78
CA PRO A 19 -4.54 -5.94 -9.44
C PRO A 19 -3.09 -5.48 -9.55
N MET A 20 -2.81 -4.27 -9.04
CA MET A 20 -1.45 -3.75 -8.89
C MET A 20 -0.66 -4.81 -8.12
N GLN A 21 0.27 -5.50 -8.79
CA GLN A 21 1.14 -6.41 -8.09
C GLN A 21 1.89 -5.60 -7.03
N PRO A 22 1.86 -6.03 -5.74
CA PRO A 22 2.53 -5.28 -4.69
C PRO A 22 4.01 -5.16 -5.07
N VAL A 23 4.50 -3.93 -5.13
CA VAL A 23 5.92 -3.65 -5.40
C VAL A 23 6.73 -4.42 -4.36
N VAL A 24 7.89 -4.96 -4.71
CA VAL A 24 8.74 -5.77 -3.80
C VAL A 24 8.96 -5.07 -2.45
N SER A 25 8.98 -3.73 -2.43
CA SER A 25 9.01 -2.91 -1.22
C SER A 25 7.86 -3.20 -0.25
N ASP A 26 6.64 -3.37 -0.74
CA ASP A 26 5.44 -3.52 0.11
C ASP A 26 5.42 -4.87 0.82
N ARG A 27 5.94 -5.92 0.17
CA ARG A 27 6.09 -7.25 0.80
C ARG A 27 7.13 -7.24 1.92
N LEU A 28 8.26 -6.56 1.69
CA LEU A 28 9.29 -6.42 2.71
C LEU A 28 8.78 -5.58 3.88
N ASP A 29 8.05 -4.48 3.61
CA ASP A 29 7.48 -3.64 4.66
C ASP A 29 6.44 -4.37 5.51
N GLY A 30 5.58 -5.19 4.89
CA GLY A 30 4.64 -6.06 5.61
C GLY A 30 5.36 -7.07 6.51
N LEU A 31 6.46 -7.65 6.02
CA LEU A 31 7.31 -8.53 6.82
C LEU A 31 7.92 -7.81 8.01
N PHE A 32 8.44 -6.59 7.86
CA PHE A 32 9.05 -5.84 8.97
C PHE A 32 8.01 -5.22 9.93
N GLY A 33 6.83 -4.85 9.44
CA GLY A 33 5.76 -4.20 10.20
C GLY A 33 5.08 -5.13 11.20
N GLY A 34 4.99 -6.42 10.89
CA GLY A 34 4.42 -7.44 11.80
C GLY A 34 5.39 -7.98 12.86
N LEU A 35 6.67 -7.60 12.83
CA LEU A 35 7.68 -8.14 13.74
C LEU A 35 7.68 -7.43 15.09
N SER A 36 7.86 -8.21 16.17
CA SER A 36 8.15 -7.66 17.48
C SER A 36 9.46 -6.84 17.44
N ALA A 37 9.57 -5.83 18.30
CA ALA A 37 10.74 -4.96 18.35
C ALA A 37 12.07 -5.74 18.46
N ARG A 38 12.08 -6.86 19.20
CA ARG A 38 13.25 -7.74 19.33
C ARG A 38 13.64 -8.38 18.00
N LYS A 39 12.68 -8.95 17.28
CA LYS A 39 12.93 -9.60 15.98
C LYS A 39 13.46 -8.59 14.96
N ARG A 40 12.95 -7.36 14.96
CA ARG A 40 13.44 -6.29 14.08
C ARG A 40 14.91 -5.94 14.38
N VAL A 41 15.28 -5.78 15.65
CA VAL A 41 16.68 -5.51 16.05
C VAL A 41 17.59 -6.66 15.65
N ALA A 42 17.20 -7.90 15.96
CA ALA A 42 17.97 -9.08 15.59
C ALA A 42 18.16 -9.18 14.06
N LEU A 43 17.11 -8.89 13.28
CA LEU A 43 17.15 -8.91 11.82
C LEU A 43 18.09 -7.82 11.26
N CYS A 44 18.10 -6.62 11.85
CA CYS A 44 19.05 -5.57 11.51
C CYS A 44 20.51 -5.92 11.88
N GLN A 45 20.72 -6.75 12.91
CA GLN A 45 22.05 -7.21 13.34
C GLN A 45 22.62 -8.33 12.45
N LEU A 46 21.78 -9.03 11.67
CA LEU A 46 22.21 -10.18 10.87
C LEU A 46 23.33 -9.86 9.89
N PRO A 47 23.31 -8.78 9.08
CA PRO A 47 24.37 -8.51 8.12
C PRO A 47 25.76 -8.39 8.76
N VAL A 48 25.85 -7.70 9.91
CA VAL A 48 27.10 -7.57 10.68
C VAL A 48 27.51 -8.93 11.23
N THR A 49 26.59 -9.66 11.85
CA THR A 49 26.88 -10.99 12.45
C THR A 49 27.35 -11.99 11.39
N LEU A 50 26.70 -12.01 10.22
CA LEU A 50 27.07 -12.87 9.11
C LEU A 50 28.46 -12.51 8.55
N THR A 51 28.73 -11.21 8.43
CA THR A 51 30.04 -10.70 7.99
C THR A 51 31.14 -11.12 8.98
N VAL A 52 30.90 -10.97 10.29
CA VAL A 52 31.85 -11.40 11.32
C VAL A 52 32.06 -12.92 11.28
N GLY A 53 31.01 -13.70 11.07
CA GLY A 53 31.13 -15.15 10.87
C GLY A 53 32.03 -15.48 9.68
N LEU A 54 31.86 -14.79 8.54
CA LEU A 54 32.73 -14.94 7.38
C LEU A 54 34.19 -14.53 7.69
N VAL A 55 34.38 -13.47 8.47
CA VAL A 55 35.71 -13.03 8.93
C VAL A 55 36.39 -14.08 9.79
N VAL A 56 35.66 -14.74 10.70
CA VAL A 56 36.21 -15.83 11.52
C VAL A 56 36.63 -17.01 10.64
N VAL A 57 35.82 -17.40 9.65
CA VAL A 57 36.16 -18.45 8.70
C VAL A 57 37.40 -18.06 7.89
N ALA A 58 37.46 -16.84 7.36
CA ALA A 58 38.60 -16.35 6.61
C ALA A 58 39.87 -16.29 7.48
N ALA A 59 39.76 -15.84 8.73
CA ALA A 59 40.87 -15.84 9.68
C ALA A 59 41.37 -17.27 9.95
N ALA A 60 40.47 -18.23 10.16
CA ALA A 60 40.85 -19.63 10.37
C ALA A 60 41.63 -20.22 9.19
N VAL A 61 41.26 -19.87 7.96
CA VAL A 61 41.86 -20.41 6.73
C VAL A 61 43.17 -19.71 6.37
N PHE A 62 43.19 -18.38 6.39
CA PHE A 62 44.28 -17.58 5.84
C PHE A 62 45.25 -17.02 6.90
N SER A 63 44.83 -16.94 8.17
CA SER A 63 45.64 -16.34 9.24
C SER A 63 45.30 -16.96 10.60
N PRO A 64 45.49 -18.28 10.79
CA PRO A 64 45.06 -19.00 12.00
C PRO A 64 45.69 -18.46 13.28
N ALA A 65 46.90 -17.89 13.19
CA ALA A 65 47.57 -17.22 14.31
C ALA A 65 46.75 -16.05 14.89
N THR A 66 45.91 -15.38 14.08
CA THR A 66 45.03 -14.30 14.54
C THR A 66 43.99 -14.80 15.53
N LEU A 67 43.52 -16.05 15.40
CA LEU A 67 42.56 -16.65 16.33
C LEU A 67 43.15 -16.92 17.72
N ALA A 68 44.48 -17.05 17.82
CA ALA A 68 45.18 -17.20 19.10
C ALA A 68 45.37 -15.84 19.83
N SER A 69 45.09 -14.71 19.16
CA SER A 69 45.22 -13.39 19.77
C SER A 69 44.08 -13.10 20.75
N ASN A 70 44.44 -12.76 22.00
CA ASN A 70 43.48 -12.34 23.02
C ASN A 70 42.67 -11.09 22.60
N LEU A 71 43.29 -10.17 21.84
CA LEU A 71 42.61 -8.97 21.34
C LEU A 71 41.55 -9.32 20.29
N PHE A 72 41.87 -10.26 19.41
CA PHE A 72 40.93 -10.71 18.38
C PHE A 72 39.77 -11.49 19.02
N MET A 73 40.08 -12.39 19.96
CA MET A 73 39.07 -13.14 20.71
C MET A 73 38.16 -12.20 21.53
N GLY A 74 38.74 -11.19 22.21
CA GLY A 74 37.97 -10.18 22.93
C GLY A 74 37.03 -9.39 22.01
N SER A 75 37.48 -9.06 20.79
CA SER A 75 36.64 -8.42 19.78
C SER A 75 35.48 -9.32 19.32
N LEU A 76 35.74 -10.63 19.13
CA LEU A 76 34.71 -11.60 18.77
C LEU A 76 33.67 -11.79 19.88
N LEU A 77 34.13 -11.88 21.14
CA LEU A 77 33.24 -11.92 22.30
C LEU A 77 32.38 -10.65 22.41
N PHE A 78 32.93 -9.49 22.03
CA PHE A 78 32.17 -8.26 22.01
C PHE A 78 31.05 -8.30 20.95
N HIS A 79 31.33 -8.76 19.73
CA HIS A 79 30.28 -8.99 18.71
C HIS A 79 29.21 -9.98 19.18
N LEU A 80 29.62 -11.06 19.84
CA LEU A 80 28.70 -12.04 20.40
C LEU A 80 27.82 -11.44 21.50
N ALA A 81 28.39 -10.61 22.37
CA ALA A 81 27.65 -9.91 23.42
C ALA A 81 26.63 -8.93 22.84
N ILE A 82 26.97 -8.20 21.77
CA ILE A 82 26.05 -7.33 21.06
C ILE A 82 24.89 -8.15 20.47
N ALA A 83 25.19 -9.23 19.76
CA ALA A 83 24.17 -10.12 19.18
C ALA A 83 23.26 -10.75 20.24
N ALA A 84 23.81 -11.18 21.38
CA ALA A 84 23.03 -11.68 22.51
C ALA A 84 22.10 -10.59 23.08
N THR A 85 22.59 -9.36 23.23
CA THR A 85 21.81 -8.20 23.70
C THR A 85 20.62 -7.91 22.77
N CYS A 86 20.81 -8.05 21.45
CA CYS A 86 19.73 -7.88 20.47
C CYS A 86 18.53 -8.82 20.72
N VAL A 87 18.78 -10.05 21.20
CA VAL A 87 17.73 -11.05 21.45
C VAL A 87 17.20 -11.01 22.89
N ALA A 88 18.09 -10.80 23.86
CA ALA A 88 17.77 -10.89 25.28
C ALA A 88 16.99 -9.65 25.79
N VAL A 89 17.32 -8.46 25.31
CA VAL A 89 16.76 -7.20 25.83
C VAL A 89 15.31 -7.01 25.38
N PRO A 90 14.39 -6.59 26.29
CA PRO A 90 13.01 -6.25 25.94
C PRO A 90 12.91 -4.89 25.24
N TRP A 91 13.44 -4.79 24.02
CA TRP A 91 13.50 -3.54 23.23
C TRP A 91 12.14 -2.83 23.06
N GLY A 92 11.02 -3.56 23.08
CA GLY A 92 9.68 -2.97 23.01
C GLY A 92 9.27 -2.14 24.23
N ARG A 93 9.98 -2.28 25.36
CA ARG A 93 9.75 -1.49 26.58
C ARG A 93 10.68 -0.28 26.71
N LEU A 94 11.67 -0.16 25.82
CA LEU A 94 12.68 0.88 25.87
C LEU A 94 12.32 2.05 24.94
N PRO A 95 12.80 3.27 25.22
CA PRO A 95 12.60 4.41 24.32
C PRO A 95 13.27 4.14 22.96
N GLY A 96 12.72 4.74 21.90
CA GLY A 96 13.21 4.57 20.53
C GLY A 96 14.70 4.90 20.31
N SER A 97 15.32 5.70 21.19
CA SER A 97 16.77 5.97 21.15
C SER A 97 17.63 4.79 21.60
N ALA A 98 17.12 3.89 22.44
CA ALA A 98 17.91 2.76 22.95
C ALA A 98 18.40 1.85 21.81
N PHE A 99 17.64 1.78 20.72
CA PHE A 99 17.99 1.04 19.51
C PHE A 99 19.27 1.53 18.83
N ALA A 100 19.66 2.79 19.02
CA ALA A 100 20.88 3.36 18.44
C ALA A 100 22.17 2.87 19.13
N VAL A 101 22.07 2.31 20.34
CA VAL A 101 23.24 1.80 21.08
C VAL A 101 23.88 0.63 20.34
N ILE A 102 23.09 -0.27 19.76
CA ILE A 102 23.60 -1.46 19.06
C ILE A 102 24.55 -1.09 17.90
N PRO A 103 24.13 -0.31 16.88
CA PRO A 103 25.04 0.04 15.80
C PRO A 103 26.23 0.91 16.24
N LEU A 104 26.13 1.66 17.34
CA LEU A 104 27.30 2.35 17.91
C LEU A 104 28.32 1.36 18.48
N LEU A 105 27.84 0.34 19.19
CA LEU A 105 28.69 -0.74 19.70
C LEU A 105 29.27 -1.56 18.55
N ASP A 106 28.52 -1.80 17.47
CA ASP A 106 29.03 -2.46 16.26
C ASP A 106 30.19 -1.66 15.64
N CYS A 107 30.06 -0.33 15.52
CA CYS A 107 31.15 0.51 15.03
C CYS A 107 32.43 0.32 15.86
N LEU A 108 32.30 0.31 17.18
CA LEU A 108 33.41 0.05 18.10
C LEU A 108 33.99 -1.36 17.90
N ALA A 109 33.14 -2.38 17.89
CA ALA A 109 33.55 -3.77 17.75
C ALA A 109 34.29 -4.02 16.43
N ILE A 110 33.81 -3.45 15.32
CA ILE A 110 34.50 -3.49 14.02
C ILE A 110 35.87 -2.80 14.10
N GLY A 111 35.95 -1.67 14.80
CA GLY A 111 37.20 -0.96 15.06
C GLY A 111 38.24 -1.84 15.77
N PHE A 112 37.84 -2.51 16.85
CA PHE A 112 38.70 -3.43 17.59
C PHE A 112 39.08 -4.66 16.77
N THR A 113 38.14 -5.26 16.02
CA THR A 113 38.44 -6.40 15.13
C THR A 113 39.48 -6.02 14.08
N ARG A 114 39.37 -4.83 13.48
CA ARG A 114 40.32 -4.34 12.49
C ARG A 114 41.71 -4.13 13.09
N GLU A 115 41.79 -3.52 14.26
CA GLU A 115 43.06 -3.27 14.94
C GLU A 115 43.73 -4.60 15.35
N ALA A 116 42.96 -5.53 15.91
CA ALA A 116 43.45 -6.84 16.32
C ALA A 116 43.91 -7.73 15.14
N GLY A 117 43.29 -7.59 13.96
CA GLY A 117 43.66 -8.32 12.76
C GLY A 117 44.75 -7.66 11.91
N GLY A 118 45.12 -6.41 12.20
CA GLY A 118 46.17 -5.69 11.49
C GLY A 118 45.83 -5.36 10.01
N PRO A 119 46.85 -5.14 9.16
CA PRO A 119 46.64 -4.63 7.79
C PRO A 119 45.71 -5.49 6.93
N ALA A 120 45.75 -6.82 7.06
CA ALA A 120 44.90 -7.74 6.29
C ALA A 120 43.40 -7.53 6.56
N PHE A 121 43.03 -7.03 7.74
CA PHE A 121 41.65 -6.81 8.16
C PHE A 121 41.19 -5.36 7.88
N SER A 122 42.01 -4.55 7.21
CA SER A 122 41.68 -3.17 6.84
C SER A 122 40.37 -3.04 6.07
N VAL A 123 40.08 -4.03 5.20
CA VAL A 123 38.87 -4.09 4.36
C VAL A 123 37.59 -4.15 5.18
N LEU A 124 37.65 -4.61 6.44
CA LEU A 124 36.50 -4.67 7.35
C LEU A 124 35.94 -3.28 7.69
N SER A 125 36.66 -2.21 7.38
CA SER A 125 36.12 -0.85 7.47
C SER A 125 34.89 -0.67 6.58
N VAL A 126 34.75 -1.44 5.48
CA VAL A 126 33.55 -1.45 4.64
C VAL A 126 32.32 -1.97 5.40
N THR A 127 32.51 -2.88 6.36
CA THR A 127 31.43 -3.43 7.20
C THR A 127 30.76 -2.34 8.04
N LEU A 128 31.43 -1.21 8.31
CA LEU A 128 30.84 -0.05 8.98
C LEU A 128 29.66 0.54 8.20
N LEU A 129 29.54 0.26 6.90
CA LEU A 129 28.38 0.63 6.09
C LEU A 129 27.08 0.18 6.75
N PHE A 130 27.04 -1.02 7.34
CA PHE A 130 25.84 -1.56 7.97
C PHE A 130 25.38 -0.77 9.21
N PRO A 131 26.20 -0.58 10.27
CA PRO A 131 25.78 0.21 11.41
C PRO A 131 25.57 1.69 11.07
N VAL A 132 26.38 2.26 10.14
CA VAL A 132 26.23 3.65 9.71
C VAL A 132 24.90 3.89 9.00
N THR A 133 24.53 3.00 8.06
CA THR A 133 23.25 3.08 7.36
C THR A 133 22.08 2.82 8.31
N TRP A 134 22.21 1.88 9.23
CA TRP A 134 21.18 1.61 10.24
C TRP A 134 20.92 2.82 11.14
N LEU A 135 21.98 3.44 11.69
CA LEU A 135 21.86 4.68 12.46
C LEU A 135 21.19 5.77 11.63
N SER A 136 21.72 6.03 10.44
CA SER A 136 21.28 7.13 9.58
C SER A 136 19.87 6.95 9.04
N ALA A 137 19.42 5.70 8.89
CA ALA A 137 18.06 5.40 8.46
C ALA A 137 17.01 5.76 9.52
N GLN A 138 17.38 6.08 10.76
CA GLN A 138 16.41 6.48 11.78
C GLN A 138 15.76 7.85 11.49
N VAL A 139 14.60 8.11 12.10
CA VAL A 139 13.79 9.32 11.87
C VAL A 139 14.39 10.60 12.45
N ARG A 140 15.28 10.48 13.45
CA ARG A 140 15.81 11.64 14.18
C ARG A 140 16.93 12.33 13.39
N PRO A 141 16.94 13.67 13.30
CA PRO A 141 17.87 14.40 12.43
C PRO A 141 19.33 14.35 12.89
N TYR A 142 19.60 14.09 14.17
CA TYR A 142 20.96 13.98 14.71
C TYR A 142 21.62 12.62 14.47
N MET A 143 20.91 11.65 13.89
CA MET A 143 21.41 10.29 13.73
C MET A 143 22.60 10.14 12.76
N PRO A 144 22.69 10.90 11.65
CA PRO A 144 23.91 10.91 10.82
C PRO A 144 25.13 11.40 11.58
N VAL A 145 24.97 12.42 12.44
CA VAL A 145 26.05 12.93 13.30
C VAL A 145 26.54 11.83 14.24
N LEU A 146 25.62 11.05 14.82
CA LEU A 146 25.94 9.93 15.67
C LEU A 146 26.65 8.79 14.91
N ALA A 147 26.27 8.54 13.66
CA ALA A 147 26.94 7.57 12.79
C ALA A 147 28.37 7.99 12.44
N ILE A 148 28.59 9.28 12.18
CA ILE A 148 29.92 9.86 11.94
C ILE A 148 30.76 9.74 13.22
N ALA A 149 30.20 10.12 14.37
CA ALA A 149 30.86 9.99 15.66
C ALA A 149 31.24 8.53 15.97
N GLY A 150 30.34 7.58 15.71
CA GLY A 150 30.63 6.15 15.85
C GLY A 150 31.75 5.68 14.91
N THR A 151 31.80 6.20 13.67
CA THR A 151 32.89 5.92 12.74
C THR A 151 34.23 6.45 13.24
N VAL A 152 34.28 7.69 13.73
CA VAL A 152 35.49 8.27 14.34
C VAL A 152 35.90 7.47 15.56
N LEU A 153 34.94 7.07 16.40
CA LEU A 153 35.23 6.28 17.59
C LEU A 153 35.79 4.89 17.23
N SER A 154 35.33 4.28 16.12
CA SER A 154 35.89 3.02 15.62
C SER A 154 37.37 3.08 15.25
N THR A 155 37.90 4.27 14.92
CA THR A 155 39.31 4.45 14.59
C THR A 155 40.12 4.88 15.80
N VAL A 156 39.61 5.82 16.59
CA VAL A 156 40.34 6.42 17.71
C VAL A 156 40.36 5.51 18.95
N ALA A 157 39.24 4.89 19.30
CA ALA A 157 39.15 4.13 20.55
C ALA A 157 40.13 2.94 20.63
N PRO A 158 40.26 2.08 19.59
CA PRO A 158 41.22 0.99 19.64
C PRO A 158 42.67 1.44 19.82
N SER A 159 43.08 2.51 19.13
CA SER A 159 44.44 3.05 19.23
C SER A 159 44.73 3.66 20.61
N VAL A 160 43.77 4.39 21.18
CA VAL A 160 43.90 4.96 22.53
C VAL A 160 43.99 3.87 23.59
N LEU A 161 43.15 2.83 23.53
CA LEU A 161 43.18 1.74 24.50
C LEU A 161 44.48 0.91 24.43
N GLN A 162 45.09 0.80 23.25
CA GLN A 162 46.34 0.06 23.07
C GLN A 162 47.58 0.92 23.27
N GLY A 163 47.43 2.23 23.51
CA GLY A 163 48.55 3.16 23.63
C GLY A 163 49.37 3.31 22.35
N SER A 164 48.81 2.97 21.19
CA SER A 164 49.50 3.02 19.91
C SER A 164 49.31 4.40 19.25
N VAL A 165 50.42 5.04 18.86
CA VAL A 165 50.36 6.27 18.05
C VAL A 165 50.10 5.86 16.60
N PRO A 166 49.05 6.40 15.93
CA PRO A 166 48.78 6.07 14.54
C PRO A 166 49.97 6.42 13.64
N ALA A 167 50.57 5.43 12.97
CA ALA A 167 51.58 5.66 11.93
C ALA A 167 51.01 6.55 10.80
N GLY A 168 51.83 7.27 10.04
CA GLY A 168 51.36 8.26 9.05
C GLY A 168 50.33 7.74 8.03
N GLY A 169 50.44 6.48 7.58
CA GLY A 169 49.43 5.84 6.70
C GLY A 169 48.09 5.53 7.39
N SER A 170 48.08 5.43 8.73
CA SER A 170 46.88 5.35 9.55
C SER A 170 46.17 6.70 9.63
N MET A 171 46.91 7.82 9.60
CA MET A 171 46.32 9.17 9.68
C MET A 171 45.39 9.48 8.50
N ILE A 172 45.80 9.10 7.29
CA ILE A 172 44.95 9.24 6.09
C ILE A 172 43.64 8.47 6.27
N ARG A 173 43.69 7.26 6.84
CA ARG A 173 42.50 6.45 7.10
C ARG A 173 41.62 7.06 8.19
N VAL A 174 42.22 7.56 9.27
CA VAL A 174 41.51 8.25 10.37
C VAL A 174 40.73 9.45 9.84
N LEU A 175 41.22 10.11 8.78
CA LEU A 175 40.53 11.23 8.14
C LEU A 175 39.53 10.81 7.05
N ILE A 176 39.96 9.97 6.10
CA ILE A 176 39.17 9.59 4.93
C ILE A 176 37.99 8.68 5.31
N LEU A 177 38.18 7.73 6.23
CA LEU A 177 37.11 6.77 6.57
C LEU A 177 35.87 7.47 7.15
N PRO A 178 35.98 8.35 8.17
CA PRO A 178 34.84 9.13 8.64
C PRO A 178 34.23 10.03 7.56
N LEU A 179 35.05 10.61 6.67
CA LEU A 179 34.55 11.46 5.58
C LEU A 179 33.69 10.67 4.59
N VAL A 180 34.15 9.49 4.16
CA VAL A 180 33.39 8.59 3.29
C VAL A 180 32.11 8.14 3.98
N MET A 181 32.20 7.72 5.25
CA MET A 181 31.03 7.31 6.02
C MET A 181 30.06 8.48 6.28
N ALA A 182 30.54 9.72 6.36
CA ALA A 182 29.68 10.90 6.47
C ALA A 182 28.82 11.11 5.22
N VAL A 183 29.42 11.00 4.02
CA VAL A 183 28.68 11.08 2.76
C VAL A 183 27.61 9.98 2.70
N ILE A 184 27.97 8.75 3.07
CA ILE A 184 27.06 7.61 3.13
C ILE A 184 25.96 7.84 4.17
N ALA A 185 26.30 8.32 5.37
CA ALA A 185 25.35 8.58 6.44
C ALA A 185 24.30 9.61 6.04
N VAL A 186 24.75 10.75 5.50
CA VAL A 186 23.87 11.81 5.01
C VAL A 186 23.00 11.30 3.87
N SER A 187 23.58 10.61 2.89
CA SER A 187 22.83 10.07 1.75
C SER A 187 21.78 9.06 2.20
N ALA A 188 22.14 8.12 3.07
CA ALA A 188 21.22 7.14 3.63
C ALA A 188 20.08 7.81 4.41
N HIS A 189 20.38 8.86 5.17
CA HIS A 189 19.36 9.62 5.89
C HIS A 189 18.39 10.36 4.96
N VAL A 190 18.91 11.01 3.93
CA VAL A 190 18.10 11.70 2.91
C VAL A 190 17.20 10.70 2.19
N VAL A 191 17.75 9.57 1.74
CA VAL A 191 16.97 8.51 1.08
C VAL A 191 15.91 7.95 2.02
N ALA A 192 16.27 7.59 3.25
CA ALA A 192 15.33 7.02 4.22
C ALA A 192 14.20 7.99 4.58
N THR A 193 14.51 9.28 4.77
CA THR A 193 13.49 10.31 5.04
C THR A 193 12.61 10.57 3.83
N THR A 194 13.17 10.55 2.63
CA THR A 194 12.43 10.73 1.36
C THR A 194 11.47 9.57 1.13
N ILE A 195 11.93 8.32 1.27
CA ILE A 195 11.09 7.12 1.18
C ILE A 195 9.94 7.19 2.18
N ARG A 196 10.21 7.57 3.43
CA ARG A 196 9.16 7.73 4.46
C ARG A 196 8.12 8.80 4.08
N ARG A 197 8.57 9.94 3.57
CA ARG A 197 7.68 11.02 3.13
C ARG A 197 6.82 10.59 1.95
N HIS A 198 7.39 9.87 0.98
CA HIS A 198 6.63 9.32 -0.14
C HIS A 198 5.58 8.31 0.32
N ARG A 199 5.94 7.40 1.24
CA ARG A 199 4.98 6.45 1.82
C ARG A 199 3.84 7.14 2.55
N ALA A 200 4.13 8.15 3.36
CA ALA A 200 3.10 8.92 4.06
C ALA A 200 2.12 9.57 3.07
N ARG A 201 2.61 10.10 1.94
CA ARG A 201 1.78 10.67 0.88
C ARG A 201 0.95 9.62 0.16
N ILE A 202 1.51 8.43 -0.12
CA ILE A 202 0.77 7.33 -0.76
C ILE A 202 -0.40 6.89 0.13
N VAL A 203 -0.15 6.68 1.42
CA VAL A 203 -1.21 6.29 2.38
C VAL A 203 -2.29 7.36 2.48
N GLN A 204 -1.92 8.65 2.47
CA GLN A 204 -2.89 9.74 2.45
C GLN A 204 -3.74 9.74 1.18
N ASN A 205 -3.11 9.57 0.01
CA ASN A 205 -3.81 9.52 -1.27
C ASN A 205 -4.78 8.32 -1.35
N GLU A 206 -4.41 7.16 -0.81
CA GLU A 206 -5.29 5.99 -0.74
C GLU A 206 -6.52 6.25 0.14
N GLN A 207 -6.33 6.92 1.28
CA GLN A 207 -7.44 7.30 2.17
C GLN A 207 -8.38 8.31 1.50
N ASP A 208 -7.84 9.29 0.78
CA ASP A 208 -8.65 10.30 0.10
C ASP A 208 -9.41 9.71 -1.10
N LEU A 209 -8.81 8.77 -1.83
CA LEU A 209 -9.49 8.02 -2.90
C LEU A 209 -10.64 7.17 -2.33
N ALA A 210 -10.41 6.47 -1.22
CA ALA A 210 -11.44 5.68 -0.56
C ALA A 210 -12.62 6.55 -0.10
N ARG A 211 -12.34 7.74 0.48
CA ARG A 211 -13.37 8.72 0.85
C ARG A 211 -14.17 9.22 -0.35
N THR A 212 -13.48 9.55 -1.45
CA THR A 212 -14.14 10.06 -2.67
C THR A 212 -15.04 9.00 -3.30
N LEU A 213 -14.60 7.74 -3.27
CA LEU A 213 -15.40 6.61 -3.75
C LEU A 213 -16.66 6.40 -2.90
N ASP A 214 -16.52 6.43 -1.57
CA ASP A 214 -17.65 6.31 -0.64
C ASP A 214 -18.67 7.44 -0.84
N GLU A 215 -18.19 8.67 -1.03
CA GLU A 215 -19.05 9.82 -1.33
C GLU A 215 -19.78 9.65 -2.68
N SER A 216 -19.11 9.14 -3.71
CA SER A 216 -19.73 8.88 -5.02
C SER A 216 -20.83 7.81 -4.92
N ILE A 217 -20.57 6.72 -4.18
CA ILE A 217 -21.57 5.66 -3.95
C ILE A 217 -22.77 6.23 -3.20
N ARG A 218 -22.54 7.05 -2.17
CA ARG A 218 -23.62 7.70 -1.41
C ARG A 218 -24.44 8.65 -2.28
N ARG A 219 -23.79 9.44 -3.14
CA ARG A 219 -24.47 10.31 -4.11
C ARG A 219 -25.31 9.50 -5.12
N GLN A 220 -24.79 8.39 -5.63
CA GLN A 220 -25.54 7.50 -6.52
C GLN A 220 -26.74 6.85 -5.82
N GLY A 221 -26.58 6.43 -4.56
CA GLY A 221 -27.68 5.86 -3.77
C GLY A 221 -28.79 6.88 -3.48
N LEU A 222 -28.44 8.15 -3.23
CA LEU A 222 -29.43 9.22 -3.06
C LEU A 222 -30.16 9.54 -4.37
N LEU A 223 -29.45 9.56 -5.50
CA LEU A 223 -30.07 9.75 -6.82
C LEU A 223 -31.06 8.61 -7.15
N ASP A 224 -30.68 7.35 -6.92
CA ASP A 224 -31.56 6.18 -7.11
C ASP A 224 -32.78 6.22 -6.17
N ALA A 225 -32.61 6.65 -4.93
CA ALA A 225 -33.71 6.79 -3.97
C ALA A 225 -34.71 7.89 -4.36
N VAL A 226 -34.24 9.06 -4.82
CA VAL A 226 -35.10 10.16 -5.29
C VAL A 226 -35.85 9.76 -6.56
N LEU A 227 -35.19 9.09 -7.50
CA LEU A 227 -35.84 8.59 -8.72
C LEU A 227 -36.91 7.53 -8.44
N LYS A 228 -36.78 6.75 -7.35
CA LYS A 228 -37.81 5.80 -6.90
C LYS A 228 -38.96 6.45 -6.15
N ALA A 229 -38.76 7.62 -5.54
CA ALA A 229 -39.79 8.32 -4.77
C ALA A 229 -40.77 9.10 -5.66
N VAL A 230 -40.34 9.53 -6.84
CA VAL A 230 -41.24 10.08 -7.86
C VAL A 230 -41.80 8.88 -8.64
N GLY A 231 -43.07 8.53 -8.41
CA GLY A 231 -43.75 7.37 -9.02
C GLY A 231 -43.97 7.47 -10.53
N VAL A 232 -42.92 7.74 -11.30
CA VAL A 232 -42.94 7.85 -12.76
C VAL A 232 -42.57 6.49 -13.36
N GLY A 233 -43.55 5.88 -14.01
CA GLY A 233 -43.33 4.71 -14.86
C GLY A 233 -42.72 5.13 -16.20
N VAL A 234 -41.64 4.46 -16.61
CA VAL A 234 -41.06 4.61 -17.95
C VAL A 234 -41.36 3.34 -18.73
N TRP A 235 -41.99 3.48 -19.89
CA TRP A 235 -42.33 2.42 -20.84
C TRP A 235 -41.87 2.81 -22.24
N VAL A 236 -41.03 1.97 -22.85
CA VAL A 236 -40.46 2.16 -24.19
C VAL A 236 -40.94 1.03 -25.10
N VAL A 237 -41.39 1.39 -26.30
CA VAL A 237 -41.90 0.47 -27.32
C VAL A 237 -41.08 0.53 -28.61
N ASP A 238 -41.04 -0.56 -29.37
CA ASP A 238 -40.41 -0.62 -30.69
C ASP A 238 -41.34 -0.07 -31.80
N ALA A 239 -40.83 0.03 -33.04
CA ALA A 239 -41.61 0.48 -34.20
C ALA A 239 -42.82 -0.40 -34.55
N ARG A 240 -43.01 -1.53 -33.85
CA ARG A 240 -44.17 -2.43 -33.98
C ARG A 240 -45.08 -2.37 -32.74
N GLY A 241 -44.83 -1.45 -31.80
CA GLY A 241 -45.61 -1.29 -30.57
C GLY A 241 -45.27 -2.27 -29.45
N ARG A 242 -44.20 -3.07 -29.58
CA ARG A 242 -43.82 -4.07 -28.58
C ARG A 242 -42.94 -3.47 -27.49
N THR A 243 -43.19 -3.86 -26.25
CA THR A 243 -42.41 -3.40 -25.09
C THR A 243 -40.94 -3.79 -25.21
N VAL A 244 -40.05 -2.79 -25.23
CA VAL A 244 -38.58 -2.96 -25.19
C VAL A 244 -38.05 -2.80 -23.77
N LEU A 245 -38.56 -1.80 -23.05
CA LEU A 245 -38.13 -1.50 -21.68
C LEU A 245 -39.32 -1.00 -20.86
N ALA A 246 -39.45 -1.52 -19.64
CA ALA A 246 -40.40 -1.01 -18.67
C ALA A 246 -39.73 -1.05 -17.28
N ASN A 247 -39.67 0.11 -16.62
CA ASN A 247 -39.06 0.22 -15.29
C ASN A 247 -39.92 -0.48 -14.22
N LYS A 248 -39.34 -0.77 -13.05
CA LYS A 248 -39.96 -1.48 -11.93
C LYS A 248 -41.37 -0.94 -11.60
N ALA A 249 -41.54 0.38 -11.60
CA ALA A 249 -42.84 1.01 -11.34
C ALA A 249 -43.96 0.56 -12.27
N MET A 250 -43.67 0.27 -13.55
CA MET A 250 -44.65 -0.23 -14.53
C MET A 250 -44.97 -1.73 -14.37
N ARG A 251 -44.10 -2.49 -13.69
CA ARG A 251 -44.21 -3.96 -13.55
C ARG A 251 -44.73 -4.40 -12.19
N THR A 252 -44.57 -3.57 -11.16
CA THR A 252 -44.99 -3.92 -9.79
C THR A 252 -46.47 -3.68 -9.54
N GLU A 253 -47.09 -2.74 -10.25
CA GLU A 253 -48.52 -2.47 -10.13
C GLU A 253 -49.31 -3.42 -11.05
N PRO A 254 -50.18 -4.31 -10.52
CA PRO A 254 -50.87 -5.33 -11.32
C PRO A 254 -51.66 -4.74 -12.50
N ALA A 255 -52.26 -3.56 -12.31
CA ALA A 255 -53.02 -2.87 -13.35
C ALA A 255 -52.14 -2.36 -14.51
N LEU A 256 -50.90 -1.93 -14.22
CA LEU A 256 -49.95 -1.47 -15.24
C LEU A 256 -49.17 -2.62 -15.87
N ALA A 257 -48.88 -3.68 -15.09
CA ALA A 257 -48.21 -4.87 -15.59
C ALA A 257 -49.03 -5.56 -16.70
N GLY A 258 -50.36 -5.59 -16.55
CA GLY A 258 -51.28 -6.11 -17.58
C GLY A 258 -51.36 -5.26 -18.85
N VAL A 259 -50.96 -3.98 -18.80
CA VAL A 259 -50.89 -3.09 -19.98
C VAL A 259 -49.57 -3.27 -20.73
N VAL A 260 -48.49 -3.62 -20.02
CA VAL A 260 -47.14 -3.79 -20.58
C VAL A 260 -46.96 -5.16 -21.24
N ASP A 261 -47.64 -6.19 -20.75
CA ASP A 261 -47.56 -7.56 -21.27
C ASP A 261 -48.62 -7.81 -22.36
N HIS A 262 -48.21 -8.33 -23.52
CA HIS A 262 -49.11 -8.50 -24.69
C HIS A 262 -50.12 -9.65 -24.51
N ALA A 263 -50.07 -10.34 -23.37
CA ALA A 263 -50.84 -11.54 -23.07
C ALA A 263 -52.08 -11.25 -22.20
N GLY A 264 -52.95 -10.33 -22.65
CA GLY A 264 -54.38 -10.34 -22.35
C GLY A 264 -54.85 -9.92 -20.95
N VAL A 265 -56.07 -9.33 -20.94
CA VAL A 265 -57.05 -9.17 -19.85
C VAL A 265 -57.27 -7.74 -19.31
N GLN A 266 -56.39 -6.75 -19.51
CA GLN A 266 -56.70 -5.35 -19.12
C GLN A 266 -56.55 -4.36 -20.28
N GLY A 267 -57.65 -3.63 -20.56
CA GLY A 267 -57.68 -2.57 -21.57
C GLY A 267 -57.45 -1.22 -20.92
N LEU A 268 -56.72 -0.34 -21.62
CA LEU A 268 -56.71 1.08 -21.25
C LEU A 268 -58.08 1.68 -21.56
N LEU A 269 -58.62 2.40 -20.59
CA LEU A 269 -59.84 3.20 -20.75
C LEU A 269 -59.44 4.68 -20.88
N MET A 270 -60.27 5.45 -21.58
CA MET A 270 -60.12 6.90 -21.64
C MET A 270 -60.38 7.55 -20.27
N ALA A 271 -60.21 8.86 -20.18
CA ALA A 271 -60.39 9.62 -18.93
C ALA A 271 -61.79 9.44 -18.29
N ASP A 272 -62.79 9.03 -19.07
CA ASP A 272 -64.16 8.74 -18.62
C ASP A 272 -64.31 7.39 -17.89
N ARG A 273 -63.27 6.55 -17.86
CA ARG A 273 -63.21 5.23 -17.21
C ARG A 273 -64.23 4.21 -17.72
N CYS A 274 -64.86 4.47 -18.86
CA CYS A 274 -65.88 3.59 -19.43
C CYS A 274 -65.61 3.30 -20.90
N THR A 275 -65.00 4.22 -21.63
CA THR A 275 -64.73 4.05 -23.05
C THR A 275 -63.38 3.35 -23.25
N PRO A 276 -63.33 2.17 -23.90
CA PRO A 276 -62.08 1.51 -24.23
C PRO A 276 -61.30 2.32 -25.25
N VAL A 277 -59.98 2.46 -25.04
CA VAL A 277 -59.11 3.14 -25.98
C VAL A 277 -59.01 2.30 -27.26
N PRO A 278 -59.36 2.84 -28.44
CA PRO A 278 -59.23 2.12 -29.71
C PRO A 278 -57.78 1.69 -29.96
N ALA A 279 -57.58 0.57 -30.65
CA ALA A 279 -56.25 0.01 -30.90
C ALA A 279 -55.25 1.00 -31.54
N GLY A 280 -55.73 1.89 -32.43
CA GLY A 280 -54.91 2.93 -33.06
C GLY A 280 -54.58 4.14 -32.17
N LEU A 281 -55.26 4.29 -31.03
CA LEU A 281 -55.05 5.38 -30.07
C LEU A 281 -54.36 4.93 -28.78
N LEU A 282 -53.99 3.64 -28.68
CA LEU A 282 -53.21 3.15 -27.55
C LEU A 282 -51.86 3.88 -27.47
N PRO A 283 -51.41 4.29 -26.27
CA PRO A 283 -50.13 4.97 -26.09
C PRO A 283 -48.94 4.25 -26.76
N ALA A 284 -48.91 2.91 -26.72
CA ALA A 284 -47.88 2.12 -27.42
C ALA A 284 -47.96 2.22 -28.95
N ALA A 285 -49.16 2.20 -29.52
CA ALA A 285 -49.35 2.31 -30.97
C ALA A 285 -48.99 3.71 -31.47
N ARG A 286 -49.39 4.74 -30.72
CA ARG A 286 -49.07 6.15 -31.01
C ARG A 286 -47.58 6.43 -30.87
N ALA A 287 -46.94 5.94 -29.80
CA ALA A 287 -45.50 6.06 -29.63
C ALA A 287 -44.72 5.32 -30.75
N ALA A 288 -45.20 4.16 -31.21
CA ALA A 288 -44.60 3.45 -32.34
C ALA A 288 -44.80 4.18 -33.68
N ALA A 289 -45.90 4.92 -33.83
CA ALA A 289 -46.15 5.81 -34.96
C ALA A 289 -45.33 7.11 -34.92
N GLY A 290 -44.67 7.40 -33.80
CA GLY A 290 -43.88 8.62 -33.59
C GLY A 290 -44.71 9.83 -33.17
N ASP A 291 -45.96 9.63 -32.74
CA ASP A 291 -46.81 10.70 -32.25
C ASP A 291 -46.27 11.26 -30.93
N ALA A 292 -46.23 12.59 -30.81
CA ALA A 292 -45.96 13.27 -29.55
C ALA A 292 -47.27 13.56 -28.82
N PHE A 293 -47.38 13.10 -27.57
CA PHE A 293 -48.52 13.37 -26.68
C PHE A 293 -48.03 13.58 -25.25
N THR A 294 -48.70 14.45 -24.50
CA THR A 294 -48.29 14.88 -23.16
C THR A 294 -49.54 15.24 -22.35
N ASP A 295 -49.51 15.02 -21.04
CA ASP A 295 -50.62 15.31 -20.10
C ASP A 295 -51.96 14.63 -20.43
N GLU A 296 -51.91 13.41 -20.97
CA GLU A 296 -53.10 12.60 -21.23
C GLU A 296 -53.37 11.60 -20.10
N LEU A 297 -54.63 11.52 -19.68
CA LEU A 297 -55.07 10.64 -18.59
C LEU A 297 -55.74 9.38 -19.14
N TYR A 298 -55.19 8.24 -18.75
CA TYR A 298 -55.72 6.92 -19.05
C TYR A 298 -56.00 6.16 -17.76
N TRP A 299 -57.00 5.30 -17.78
CA TRP A 299 -57.30 4.44 -16.65
C TRP A 299 -56.96 2.99 -16.99
N ALA A 300 -56.13 2.35 -16.15
CA ALA A 300 -55.75 0.96 -16.30
C ALA A 300 -56.60 0.10 -15.36
N GLY A 301 -57.33 -0.86 -15.92
CA GLY A 301 -58.17 -1.76 -15.14
C GLY A 301 -58.97 -2.73 -16.01
N PRO A 302 -59.74 -3.65 -15.40
CA PRO A 302 -60.59 -4.56 -16.16
C PRO A 302 -61.69 -3.82 -16.90
N LEU A 303 -61.96 -4.23 -18.15
CA LEU A 303 -63.10 -3.74 -18.93
C LEU A 303 -64.39 -4.21 -18.24
N THR A 304 -65.08 -3.34 -17.51
CA THR A 304 -66.38 -3.68 -16.91
C THR A 304 -67.42 -3.82 -18.01
N GLY A 305 -67.63 -5.05 -18.49
CA GLY A 305 -68.56 -5.32 -19.60
C GLY A 305 -68.82 -6.79 -19.96
N SER A 306 -68.44 -7.77 -19.15
CA SER A 306 -68.93 -9.15 -19.29
C SER A 306 -69.62 -9.61 -18.00
N THR A 307 -70.91 -9.91 -18.13
CA THR A 307 -71.77 -10.54 -17.13
C THR A 307 -71.15 -11.82 -16.52
N PRO A 308 -71.45 -12.14 -15.25
CA PRO A 308 -71.06 -13.42 -14.67
C PRO A 308 -71.91 -14.54 -15.30
N THR A 309 -71.26 -15.56 -15.86
CA THR A 309 -71.92 -16.82 -16.23
C THR A 309 -72.05 -17.74 -15.00
N PRO A 310 -73.14 -18.53 -14.90
CA PRO A 310 -73.56 -19.25 -13.70
C PRO A 310 -72.64 -20.41 -13.29
#